data_AF-A0A851A5C8-F1
#
_entry.id   AF-A0A851A5C8-F1
#
_cell.length_a   1.000
_cell.length_b   1.000
_cell.length_c   1.000
_cell.angle_alpha   90.00
_cell.angle_beta   90.00
_cell.angle_gamma   90.00
#
_symmetry.space_group_name_H-M   'P 1'
#
loop_
_entity.id
_entity.type
_entity.pdbx_description
1 polymer ?
#
loop_
_entity_poly.entity_id
_entity_poly.type
_entity_poly.pdbx_seq_one_letter_code
_entity_poly.pdbx_strand_id
1 'polypeptide(L)'
;MFRKGKKRHSSSSSQSSEISTKSKNSTTVVEIFRIALFYSVAGQSNSNSDTCAEFRVKYVGAIEKLKYNESKNLEGPLDLINYIDVAQQDGKLPFVPGEEEFIMGVSKYGIKVSTSDQYDVLHRHALYLIVRMVCYDDGLGAGKSLLALKTTDAASEECSLWVYQCNSLEQAQAICKVLSTAFDSVLMSEKS
;
A
#
# COMPACT_ATOMS: atom_id res chain seq x y z
N MET A 1 54.28 -54.52 -34.29
CA MET A 1 53.70 -53.64 -35.33
C MET A 1 53.60 -52.20 -34.80
N PHE A 2 53.87 -51.27 -35.70
CA PHE A 2 53.81 -49.80 -35.71
C PHE A 2 52.95 -48.98 -34.70
N ARG A 3 53.55 -47.84 -34.30
CA ARG A 3 53.05 -46.43 -34.26
C ARG A 3 52.05 -46.02 -33.15
N LYS A 4 52.35 -45.01 -32.30
CA LYS A 4 52.51 -43.54 -32.51
C LYS A 4 51.15 -42.80 -32.49
N GLY A 5 51.01 -41.81 -31.60
CA GLY A 5 50.33 -40.53 -31.90
C GLY A 5 49.12 -40.10 -31.06
N LYS A 6 49.37 -39.19 -30.10
CA LYS A 6 48.93 -37.77 -30.03
C LYS A 6 47.49 -37.37 -30.45
N LYS A 7 46.92 -36.46 -29.62
CA LYS A 7 45.83 -35.46 -29.79
C LYS A 7 44.48 -35.82 -29.15
N ARG A 8 43.61 -34.91 -28.65
CA ARG A 8 43.61 -33.51 -28.16
C ARG A 8 42.10 -33.13 -27.99
N HIS A 9 41.76 -32.28 -27.00
CA HIS A 9 40.45 -31.57 -26.80
C HIS A 9 39.26 -32.46 -26.36
N SER A 10 38.23 -32.06 -25.60
CA SER A 10 37.62 -30.77 -25.26
C SER A 10 36.82 -30.88 -23.94
N SER A 11 36.55 -29.73 -23.34
CA SER A 11 35.69 -29.44 -22.18
C SER A 11 34.24 -29.92 -22.33
N SER A 12 33.61 -30.35 -21.22
CA SER A 12 32.19 -30.09 -20.94
C SER A 12 31.85 -30.36 -19.47
N SER A 13 31.44 -29.27 -18.82
CA SER A 13 30.56 -29.10 -17.66
C SER A 13 29.68 -30.26 -17.21
N SER A 14 29.59 -30.42 -15.89
CA SER A 14 28.32 -30.60 -15.15
C SER A 14 28.55 -30.14 -13.70
N GLN A 15 28.34 -28.86 -13.44
CA GLN A 15 28.13 -28.34 -12.08
C GLN A 15 26.74 -28.81 -11.64
N SER A 16 26.73 -29.66 -10.62
CA SER A 16 25.53 -30.05 -9.88
C SER A 16 24.96 -28.82 -9.17
N SER A 17 23.84 -28.30 -9.69
CA SER A 17 23.04 -27.29 -9.02
C SER A 17 22.22 -27.93 -7.90
N GLU A 18 22.64 -27.71 -6.66
CA GLU A 18 21.81 -27.89 -5.49
C GLU A 18 20.67 -26.86 -5.53
N ILE A 19 19.44 -27.34 -5.75
CA ILE A 19 18.23 -26.54 -5.63
C ILE A 19 17.94 -26.38 -4.13
N SER A 20 18.30 -25.23 -3.56
CA SER A 20 17.82 -24.79 -2.27
C SER A 20 16.52 -24.02 -2.49
N THR A 21 15.38 -24.66 -2.24
CA THR A 21 14.09 -24.00 -2.09
C THR A 21 14.11 -23.18 -0.80
N LYS A 22 14.57 -21.93 -0.88
CA LYS A 22 14.36 -20.94 0.17
C LYS A 22 13.24 -20.01 -0.28
N SER A 23 12.00 -20.41 0.01
CA SER A 23 10.85 -19.52 -0.03
C SER A 23 11.09 -18.36 0.93
N LYS A 24 11.42 -17.20 0.38
CA LYS A 24 11.36 -15.94 1.12
C LYS A 24 9.97 -15.35 0.87
N ASN A 25 9.01 -15.74 1.69
CA ASN A 25 7.82 -14.92 1.90
C ASN A 25 8.29 -13.66 2.63
N SER A 26 8.52 -12.59 1.88
CA SER A 26 8.73 -11.26 2.43
C SER A 26 7.39 -10.54 2.33
N THR A 27 6.59 -10.60 3.40
CA THR A 27 5.44 -9.70 3.58
C THR A 27 5.99 -8.28 3.67
N THR A 28 6.03 -7.57 2.54
CA THR A 28 6.45 -6.17 2.51
C THR A 28 5.30 -5.31 2.98
N VAL A 29 5.24 -5.05 4.28
CA VAL A 29 4.34 -4.03 4.84
C VAL A 29 4.94 -2.67 4.48
N VAL A 30 4.27 -1.91 3.61
CA VAL A 30 4.65 -0.53 3.31
C VAL A 30 3.80 0.37 4.19
N GLU A 31 4.44 0.94 5.19
CA GLU A 31 3.81 1.75 6.22
C GLU A 31 4.12 3.23 6.01
N ILE A 32 3.07 4.08 6.00
CA ILE A 32 3.24 5.53 6.09
C ILE A 32 2.95 5.93 7.53
N PHE A 33 4.01 6.13 8.31
CA PHE A 33 3.92 6.78 9.61
C PHE A 33 3.72 8.29 9.45
N ARG A 34 3.02 8.88 10.42
CA ARG A 34 2.90 10.34 10.62
C ARG A 34 4.22 11.05 10.97
N ILE A 35 5.36 10.36 10.87
CA ILE A 35 6.70 10.94 10.91
C ILE A 35 7.51 10.20 9.86
N ALA A 36 7.97 10.94 8.84
CA ALA A 36 8.93 10.48 7.85
C ALA A 36 10.09 9.73 8.52
N LEU A 37 10.21 8.42 8.28
CA LEU A 37 11.46 7.71 8.51
C LEU A 37 11.66 6.55 7.52
N PHE A 38 12.52 6.85 6.53
CA PHE A 38 13.50 5.94 5.96
C PHE A 38 13.03 4.75 5.09
N TYR A 39 12.55 5.07 3.88
CA TYR A 39 13.10 4.47 2.65
C TYR A 39 13.11 5.51 1.53
N SER A 40 13.96 6.53 1.68
CA SER A 40 14.37 7.35 0.54
C SER A 40 15.24 6.49 -0.37
N VAL A 41 14.63 5.85 -1.37
CA VAL A 41 15.38 5.47 -2.57
C VAL A 41 15.79 6.80 -3.22
N ALA A 42 17.06 7.16 -3.05
CA ALA A 42 17.67 8.33 -3.66
C ALA A 42 17.40 8.30 -5.18
N GLY A 43 16.58 9.24 -5.64
CA GLY A 43 16.14 9.30 -7.02
C GLY A 43 15.48 10.64 -7.33
N GLN A 44 16.34 11.63 -7.56
CA GLN A 44 16.12 12.89 -8.27
C GLN A 44 15.17 13.96 -7.70
N SER A 45 15.77 15.15 -7.57
CA SER A 45 15.23 16.46 -7.28
C SER A 45 14.45 17.10 -8.44
N ASN A 46 13.59 18.06 -8.07
CA ASN A 46 12.94 19.13 -8.85
C ASN A 46 11.69 18.80 -9.68
N SER A 47 10.53 19.21 -9.16
CA SER A 47 9.85 20.44 -9.61
C SER A 47 8.59 20.66 -8.75
N ASN A 48 8.24 21.92 -8.49
CA ASN A 48 6.93 22.31 -7.94
C ASN A 48 5.83 21.92 -8.94
N SER A 49 5.44 20.65 -8.97
CA SER A 49 4.17 20.23 -9.56
C SER A 49 3.21 19.96 -8.42
N ASP A 50 2.00 20.50 -8.51
CA ASP A 50 0.90 20.06 -7.65
C ASP A 50 0.85 18.53 -7.73
N THR A 51 1.22 17.85 -6.66
CA THR A 51 1.35 16.39 -6.58
C THR A 51 -0.03 15.76 -6.55
N CYS A 52 -0.76 15.87 -7.64
CA CYS A 52 -2.07 15.28 -7.86
C CYS A 52 -1.92 14.04 -8.74
N ALA A 53 -2.32 12.88 -8.23
CA ALA A 53 -2.34 11.64 -9.00
C ALA A 53 -3.67 10.92 -8.80
N GLU A 54 -4.18 10.33 -9.88
CA GLU A 54 -5.43 9.58 -9.89
C GLU A 54 -5.18 8.10 -10.17
N PHE A 55 -5.88 7.25 -9.43
CA PHE A 55 -5.72 5.80 -9.48
C PHE A 55 -7.08 5.12 -9.54
N ARG A 56 -7.20 4.05 -10.34
CA ARG A 56 -8.38 3.19 -10.34
C ARG A 56 -8.26 2.14 -9.23
N VAL A 57 -9.22 2.10 -8.33
CA VAL A 57 -9.24 1.18 -7.20
C VAL A 57 -10.62 0.57 -7.03
N LYS A 58 -10.71 -0.58 -6.36
CA LYS A 58 -11.99 -1.16 -5.93
C LYS A 58 -12.22 -0.84 -4.46
N TYR A 59 -13.48 -0.63 -4.07
CA TYR A 59 -13.85 -0.35 -2.69
C TYR A 59 -14.29 -1.63 -1.99
N VAL A 60 -13.63 -1.97 -0.87
CA VAL A 60 -13.97 -3.16 -0.07
C VAL A 60 -15.04 -2.81 0.95
N GLY A 61 -14.89 -1.68 1.64
CA GLY A 61 -15.85 -1.21 2.63
C GLY A 61 -15.24 -0.28 3.66
N ALA A 62 -16.04 0.07 4.66
CA ALA A 62 -15.62 0.90 5.77
C ALA A 62 -16.19 0.41 7.10
N ILE A 63 -15.48 0.73 8.16
CA ILE A 63 -15.93 0.59 9.55
C ILE A 63 -15.87 1.99 10.15
N GLU A 64 -17.03 2.61 10.29
CA GLU A 64 -17.15 4.00 10.74
C GLU A 64 -17.47 4.11 12.23
N LYS A 65 -17.13 5.26 12.82
CA LYS A 65 -17.52 5.64 14.20
C LYS A 65 -17.04 4.64 15.26
N LEU A 66 -15.82 4.15 15.11
CA LEU A 66 -15.16 3.37 16.15
C LEU A 66 -14.88 4.27 17.35
N LYS A 67 -15.34 3.83 18.52
CA LYS A 67 -15.14 4.55 19.78
C LYS A 67 -13.66 4.61 20.13
N TYR A 68 -13.24 5.69 20.79
CA TYR A 68 -11.88 5.93 21.25
C TYR A 68 -11.19 4.72 21.90
N ASN A 69 -11.91 3.95 22.73
CA ASN A 69 -11.32 2.79 23.42
C ASN A 69 -10.91 1.65 22.46
N GLU A 70 -11.63 1.47 21.36
CA GLU A 70 -11.29 0.48 20.34
C GLU A 70 -10.20 1.03 19.41
N SER A 71 -10.22 2.34 19.13
CA SER A 71 -9.25 2.99 18.25
C SER A 71 -7.85 3.13 18.87
N LYS A 72 -7.77 3.17 20.22
CA LYS A 72 -6.51 3.18 20.98
C LYS A 72 -5.69 1.91 20.79
N ASN A 73 -6.36 0.78 20.61
CA ASN A 73 -5.70 -0.50 20.35
C ASN A 73 -5.17 -0.60 18.90
N LEU A 74 -5.50 0.37 18.03
CA LEU A 74 -5.07 0.43 16.63
C LEU A 74 -3.91 1.41 16.45
N GLU A 75 -2.93 1.35 17.35
CA GLU A 75 -1.76 2.25 17.34
C GLU A 75 -0.75 1.81 16.26
N GLY A 76 -0.55 0.49 16.09
CA GLY A 76 0.40 -0.08 15.14
C GLY A 76 -0.16 -0.53 13.79
N PRO A 77 0.69 -0.75 12.77
CA PRO A 77 0.33 -1.27 11.43
C PRO A 77 -0.29 -2.65 11.52
N LEU A 78 0.31 -3.52 12.32
CA LEU A 78 -0.13 -4.88 12.50
C LEU A 78 -1.48 -4.95 13.22
N ASP A 79 -1.73 -4.06 14.17
CA ASP A 79 -3.03 -3.98 14.85
C ASP A 79 -4.14 -3.57 13.89
N LEU A 80 -3.87 -2.61 13.00
CA LEU A 80 -4.82 -2.18 11.98
C LEU A 80 -5.14 -3.31 10.99
N ILE A 81 -4.10 -4.01 10.51
CA ILE A 81 -4.27 -5.16 9.61
C ILE A 81 -5.09 -6.25 10.31
N ASN A 82 -4.67 -6.67 11.51
CA ASN A 82 -5.35 -7.70 12.29
C ASN A 82 -6.81 -7.34 12.60
N TYR A 83 -7.11 -6.07 12.87
CA TYR A 83 -8.48 -5.63 13.09
C TYR A 83 -9.35 -5.77 11.84
N ILE A 84 -8.79 -5.45 10.66
CA ILE A 84 -9.50 -5.63 9.38
C ILE A 84 -9.70 -7.11 9.09
N ASP A 85 -8.70 -7.95 9.33
CA ASP A 85 -8.79 -9.41 9.14
C ASP A 85 -9.91 -10.00 10.01
N VAL A 86 -9.96 -9.63 11.29
CA VAL A 86 -11.04 -10.04 12.21
C VAL A 86 -12.38 -9.49 11.74
N ALA A 87 -12.45 -8.25 11.27
CA ALA A 87 -13.70 -7.68 10.75
C ALA A 87 -14.20 -8.40 9.49
N GLN A 88 -13.30 -8.91 8.65
CA GLN A 88 -13.67 -9.75 7.50
C GLN A 88 -14.16 -11.13 7.92
N GLN A 89 -13.50 -11.75 8.91
CA GLN A 89 -13.92 -13.03 9.49
C GLN A 89 -15.30 -12.92 10.17
N ASP A 90 -15.57 -11.80 10.84
CA ASP A 90 -16.86 -11.47 11.45
C ASP A 90 -17.95 -11.13 10.42
N GLY A 91 -17.60 -11.00 9.14
CA GLY A 91 -18.54 -10.60 8.07
C GLY A 91 -18.93 -9.13 8.09
N LYS A 92 -18.21 -8.26 8.82
CA LYS A 92 -18.42 -6.80 8.83
C LYS A 92 -17.85 -6.15 7.57
N LEU A 93 -16.81 -6.75 6.99
CA LEU A 93 -16.24 -6.38 5.70
C LEU A 93 -16.20 -7.62 4.79
N PRO A 94 -16.40 -7.46 3.47
CA PRO A 94 -16.21 -8.57 2.55
C PRO A 94 -14.70 -8.85 2.35
N PHE A 95 -14.36 -10.12 2.08
CA PHE A 95 -13.01 -10.51 1.66
C PHE A 95 -12.67 -10.02 0.25
N VAL A 96 -13.67 -9.99 -0.64
CA VAL A 96 -13.51 -9.60 -2.04
C VAL A 96 -14.42 -8.42 -2.32
N PRO A 97 -13.91 -7.29 -2.83
CA PRO A 97 -14.73 -6.14 -3.19
C PRO A 97 -15.64 -6.45 -4.38
N GLY A 98 -16.62 -5.58 -4.63
CA GLY A 98 -17.42 -5.63 -5.85
C GLY A 98 -16.59 -5.40 -7.13
N GLU A 99 -17.21 -5.60 -8.29
CA GLU A 99 -16.53 -5.40 -9.58
C GLU A 99 -16.38 -3.93 -9.98
N GLU A 100 -17.12 -3.04 -9.34
CA GLU A 100 -17.10 -1.60 -9.63
C GLU A 100 -15.74 -0.97 -9.28
N GLU A 101 -15.21 -0.18 -10.22
CA GLU A 101 -13.99 0.61 -10.04
C GLU A 101 -14.33 2.08 -9.72
N PHE A 102 -13.53 2.65 -8.82
CA PHE A 102 -13.59 4.04 -8.40
C PHE A 102 -12.29 4.76 -8.74
N ILE A 103 -12.38 6.07 -8.93
CA ILE A 103 -11.21 6.94 -9.11
C ILE A 103 -10.82 7.50 -7.75
N MET A 104 -9.63 7.13 -7.28
CA MET A 104 -8.97 7.67 -6.10
C MET A 104 -7.95 8.72 -6.51
N GLY A 105 -8.26 10.00 -6.28
CA GLY A 105 -7.35 11.12 -6.42
C GLY A 105 -6.62 11.43 -5.13
N VAL A 106 -5.29 11.46 -5.16
CA VAL A 106 -4.42 11.80 -4.03
C VAL A 106 -3.73 13.13 -4.32
N SER A 107 -3.80 14.07 -3.38
CA SER A 107 -3.20 15.40 -3.51
C SER A 107 -2.83 16.00 -2.14
N LYS A 108 -2.26 17.22 -2.15
CA LYS A 108 -2.02 18.03 -0.94
C LYS A 108 -3.28 18.32 -0.10
N TYR A 109 -4.47 18.16 -0.67
CA TYR A 109 -5.74 18.32 0.07
C TYR A 109 -6.18 17.04 0.80
N GLY A 110 -5.62 15.89 0.43
CA GLY A 110 -5.99 14.57 0.95
C GLY A 110 -6.37 13.60 -0.17
N ILE A 111 -7.29 12.68 0.14
CA ILE A 111 -7.75 11.63 -0.77
C ILE A 111 -9.22 11.88 -1.14
N LYS A 112 -9.52 11.92 -2.43
CA LYS A 112 -10.88 12.01 -2.98
C LYS A 112 -11.20 10.69 -3.69
N VAL A 113 -12.35 10.09 -3.40
CA VAL A 113 -12.82 8.88 -4.10
C VAL A 113 -14.14 9.21 -4.79
N SER A 114 -14.19 8.98 -6.10
CA SER A 114 -15.38 9.22 -6.94
C SER A 114 -15.69 8.02 -7.83
N THR A 115 -16.91 7.99 -8.37
CA THR A 115 -17.29 7.05 -9.43
C THR A 115 -16.39 7.20 -10.65
N SER A 116 -16.33 6.15 -11.47
CA SER A 116 -15.47 6.11 -12.67
C SER A 116 -15.82 7.15 -13.73
N ASP A 117 -17.08 7.60 -13.77
CA ASP A 117 -17.57 8.69 -14.62
C ASP A 117 -17.36 10.09 -14.01
N GLN A 118 -16.82 10.15 -12.79
CA GLN A 118 -16.51 11.36 -12.03
C GLN A 118 -17.72 12.25 -11.70
N TYR A 119 -18.95 11.76 -11.85
CA TYR A 119 -20.14 12.51 -11.49
C TYR A 119 -20.36 12.55 -9.98
N ASP A 120 -20.20 11.40 -9.30
CA ASP A 120 -20.48 11.28 -7.88
C ASP A 120 -19.20 11.10 -7.06
N VAL A 121 -19.06 11.92 -6.02
CA VAL A 121 -17.96 11.81 -5.05
C VAL A 121 -18.45 11.06 -3.84
N LEU A 122 -17.90 9.86 -3.63
CA LEU A 122 -18.21 9.00 -2.49
C LEU A 122 -17.59 9.54 -1.21
N HIS A 123 -16.28 9.82 -1.25
CA HIS A 123 -15.52 10.17 -0.06
C HIS A 123 -14.52 11.30 -0.31
N ARG A 124 -14.34 12.13 0.71
CA ARG A 124 -13.28 13.13 0.81
C ARG A 124 -12.58 12.98 2.16
N HIS A 125 -11.42 12.35 2.16
CA HIS A 125 -10.56 12.17 3.32
C HIS A 125 -9.55 13.32 3.36
N ALA A 126 -9.87 14.38 4.10
CA ALA A 126 -8.99 15.54 4.20
C ALA A 126 -7.64 15.16 4.83
N LEU A 127 -6.54 15.71 4.31
CA LEU A 127 -5.18 15.31 4.69
C LEU A 127 -4.93 15.37 6.21
N TYR A 128 -5.43 16.42 6.87
CA TYR A 128 -5.24 16.62 8.31
C TYR A 128 -6.00 15.60 9.19
N LEU A 129 -7.04 14.95 8.66
CA LEU A 129 -7.82 13.91 9.34
C LEU A 129 -7.26 12.49 9.12
N ILE A 130 -6.37 12.32 8.14
CA ILE A 130 -5.73 11.03 7.88
C ILE A 130 -4.71 10.77 8.98
N VAL A 131 -4.93 9.72 9.77
CA VAL A 131 -4.03 9.28 10.84
C VAL A 131 -2.89 8.47 10.24
N ARG A 132 -3.22 7.53 9.34
CA ARG A 132 -2.24 6.67 8.65
C ARG A 132 -2.87 5.91 7.49
N MET A 133 -2.02 5.42 6.61
CA MET A 133 -2.38 4.51 5.54
C MET A 133 -1.38 3.35 5.50
N VAL A 134 -1.88 2.12 5.42
CA VAL A 134 -1.08 0.90 5.39
C VAL A 134 -1.41 0.13 4.11
N CYS A 135 -0.37 -0.24 3.36
CA CYS A 135 -0.48 -1.14 2.23
C CYS A 135 0.00 -2.54 2.63
N TYR A 136 -0.82 -3.56 2.39
CA TYR A 136 -0.50 -4.95 2.69
C TYR A 136 -1.11 -5.93 1.68
N ASP A 137 -0.63 -7.17 1.66
CA ASP A 137 -1.16 -8.26 0.86
C ASP A 137 -2.39 -8.87 1.54
N ASP A 138 -3.44 -9.19 0.79
CA ASP A 138 -4.69 -9.75 1.33
C ASP A 138 -4.53 -11.16 1.93
N GLY A 139 -3.42 -11.85 1.66
CA GLY A 139 -3.14 -13.18 2.20
C GLY A 139 -4.02 -14.29 1.62
N LEU A 140 -4.84 -14.00 0.61
CA LEU A 140 -5.79 -14.96 0.02
C LEU A 140 -5.18 -15.75 -1.16
N GLY A 141 -3.89 -15.52 -1.45
CA GLY A 141 -3.13 -16.24 -2.48
C GLY A 141 -3.28 -15.67 -3.90
N ALA A 142 -4.20 -14.71 -4.11
CA ALA A 142 -4.34 -13.99 -5.38
C ALA A 142 -3.33 -12.83 -5.53
N GLY A 143 -2.59 -12.50 -4.46
CA GLY A 143 -1.59 -11.45 -4.44
C GLY A 143 -2.20 -10.05 -4.65
N LYS A 144 -3.42 -9.82 -4.13
CA LYS A 144 -4.05 -8.50 -4.21
C LYS A 144 -3.52 -7.62 -3.10
N SER A 145 -3.31 -6.35 -3.43
CA SER A 145 -2.82 -5.36 -2.47
C SER A 145 -3.97 -4.53 -1.94
N LEU A 146 -4.12 -4.49 -0.63
CA LEU A 146 -5.10 -3.70 0.10
C LEU A 146 -4.47 -2.43 0.65
N LEU A 147 -5.23 -1.35 0.61
CA LEU A 147 -4.96 -0.08 1.27
C LEU A 147 -5.95 0.10 2.41
N ALA A 148 -5.44 0.06 3.64
CA ALA A 148 -6.19 0.39 4.85
C ALA A 148 -5.89 1.84 5.24
N LEU A 149 -6.91 2.69 5.19
CA LEU A 149 -6.84 4.08 5.60
C LEU A 149 -7.54 4.25 6.94
N LYS A 150 -6.82 4.74 7.95
CA LYS A 150 -7.39 5.16 9.24
C LYS A 150 -7.55 6.68 9.24
N THR A 151 -8.77 7.15 9.39
CA THR A 151 -9.10 8.57 9.57
C THR A 151 -9.67 8.81 10.96
N THR A 152 -9.57 10.04 11.43
CA THR A 152 -10.24 10.50 12.65
C THR A 152 -11.18 11.64 12.35
N ASP A 153 -12.01 12.00 13.31
CA ASP A 153 -12.89 13.16 13.24
C ASP A 153 -12.18 14.43 13.73
N ALA A 154 -12.86 15.58 13.62
CA ALA A 154 -12.29 16.86 14.03
C ALA A 154 -12.01 16.95 15.55
N ALA A 155 -12.76 16.21 16.38
CA ALA A 155 -12.54 16.16 17.82
C ALA A 155 -11.49 15.11 18.26
N SER A 156 -11.03 14.26 17.33
CA SER A 156 -10.12 13.14 17.61
C SER A 156 -10.67 12.13 18.63
N GLU A 157 -11.99 11.98 18.67
CA GLU A 157 -12.72 11.08 19.57
C GLU A 157 -13.14 9.78 18.86
N GLU A 158 -13.40 9.87 17.56
CA GLU A 158 -13.84 8.75 16.73
C GLU A 158 -12.81 8.43 15.65
N CYS A 159 -12.76 7.16 15.25
CA CYS A 159 -11.95 6.70 14.13
C CYS A 159 -12.81 5.96 13.12
N SER A 160 -12.45 6.09 11.86
CA SER A 160 -13.04 5.31 10.76
C SER A 160 -11.94 4.62 9.98
N LEU A 161 -12.21 3.39 9.57
CA LEU A 161 -11.33 2.58 8.74
C LEU A 161 -11.96 2.46 7.35
N TRP A 162 -11.16 2.67 6.32
CA TRP A 162 -11.58 2.55 4.92
C TRP A 162 -10.64 1.60 4.21
N VAL A 163 -11.19 0.61 3.50
CA VAL A 163 -10.41 -0.42 2.84
C VAL A 163 -10.65 -0.37 1.34
N TYR A 164 -9.56 -0.28 0.59
CA TYR A 164 -9.56 -0.27 -0.87
C TYR A 164 -8.65 -1.37 -1.39
N GLN A 165 -8.98 -1.93 -2.54
CA GLN A 165 -8.15 -2.89 -3.24
C GLN A 165 -7.53 -2.24 -4.48
N CYS A 166 -6.22 -2.36 -4.60
CA CYS A 166 -5.46 -1.92 -5.77
C CYS A 166 -5.35 -3.04 -6.81
N ASN A 167 -5.08 -2.63 -8.05
CA ASN A 167 -4.86 -3.53 -9.17
C ASN A 167 -3.50 -4.24 -9.10
N SER A 168 -2.52 -3.61 -8.47
CA SER A 168 -1.17 -4.15 -8.26
C SER A 168 -0.49 -3.56 -7.02
N LEU A 169 0.55 -4.24 -6.53
CA LEU A 169 1.42 -3.72 -5.46
C LEU A 169 2.10 -2.42 -5.85
N GLU A 170 2.52 -2.29 -7.12
CA GLU A 170 3.15 -1.07 -7.63
C GLU A 170 2.20 0.13 -7.54
N GLN A 171 0.92 -0.07 -7.87
CA GLN A 171 -0.09 0.98 -7.75
C GLN A 171 -0.29 1.38 -6.28
N ALA A 172 -0.39 0.40 -5.37
CA ALA A 172 -0.57 0.66 -3.95
C ALA A 172 0.62 1.44 -3.37
N GLN A 173 1.84 1.07 -3.75
CA GLN A 173 3.07 1.77 -3.39
C GLN A 173 3.13 3.19 -3.96
N ALA A 174 2.67 3.39 -5.20
CA ALA A 174 2.60 4.71 -5.82
C ALA A 174 1.62 5.64 -5.08
N ILE A 175 0.43 5.13 -4.71
CA ILE A 175 -0.54 5.84 -3.88
C ILE A 175 0.09 6.25 -2.54
N CYS A 176 0.78 5.31 -1.89
CA CYS A 176 1.49 5.59 -0.64
C CYS A 176 2.57 6.66 -0.79
N LYS A 177 3.36 6.60 -1.87
CA LYS A 177 4.41 7.56 -2.16
C LYS A 177 3.85 8.98 -2.36
N VAL A 178 2.79 9.12 -3.15
CA VAL A 178 2.14 10.42 -3.40
C VAL A 178 1.57 10.99 -2.10
N LEU A 179 0.92 10.17 -1.27
CA LEU A 179 0.40 10.62 0.02
C LEU A 179 1.52 11.06 0.98
N SER A 180 2.64 10.32 1.03
CA SER A 180 3.81 10.73 1.82
C SER A 180 4.35 12.08 1.35
N THR A 181 4.50 12.27 0.04
CA THR A 181 4.96 13.56 -0.52
C THR A 181 3.97 14.69 -0.23
N ALA A 182 2.66 14.42 -0.21
CA ALA A 182 1.65 15.39 0.17
C ALA A 182 1.82 15.84 1.64
N PHE A 183 2.06 14.92 2.57
CA PHE A 183 2.37 15.25 3.97
C PHE A 183 3.65 16.08 4.09
N ASP A 184 4.73 15.66 3.44
CA ASP A 184 6.02 16.38 3.47
C ASP A 184 5.87 17.81 2.91
N SER A 185 5.12 17.99 1.83
CA SER A 185 4.90 19.30 1.22
C SER A 185 4.18 20.28 2.15
N VAL A 186 3.20 19.80 2.93
CA VAL A 186 2.46 20.66 3.88
C VAL A 186 3.34 21.03 5.07
N LEU A 187 4.14 20.09 5.58
CA LEU A 187 5.05 20.32 6.70
C LEU A 187 6.22 21.26 6.35
N MET A 188 6.71 21.21 5.10
CA MET A 188 7.83 22.04 4.65
C MET A 188 7.40 23.47 4.24
N SER A 189 6.10 23.70 4.01
CA SER A 189 5.57 25.01 3.62
C SER A 189 5.65 26.07 4.72
N GLU A 190 5.83 25.69 5.99
CA GLU A 190 5.93 26.63 7.12
C GLU A 190 7.33 27.25 7.29
N LYS A 191 8.32 26.87 6.47
CA LYS A 191 9.72 27.33 6.58
C LYS A 191 10.14 28.41 5.56
N SER A 192 9.20 29.01 4.81
CA SER A 192 9.50 30.06 3.83
C SER A 192 9.00 31.43 4.22
#